data_AF-A0A855X415-F1
#
_entry.id   AF-A0A855X415-F1
#
_cell.length_a   1.000
_cell.length_b   1.000
_cell.length_c   1.000
_cell.angle_alpha   90.00
_cell.angle_beta   90.00
_cell.angle_gamma   90.00
#
_symmetry.space_group_name_H-M   'P 1'
#
loop_
_entity.id
_entity.type
_entity.pdbx_description
1 polymer ?
#
loop_
_entity_poly.entity_id
_entity_poly.type
_entity_poly.pdbx_seq_one_letter_code
_entity_poly.pdbx_strand_id
1 'polypeptide(L)'
;MTRKLLFAAVGVLLLFAALSCTRINRDEDPNRFADLQSLPLEYGQLKAVTISEQYAGWAQIWFQDDAGTVRMVRINYATDQMLKNVLTIPRTPAGGK
;
A
#
# COMPACT_ATOMS: atom_id res chain seq x y z
N MET A 1 -33.80 -44.55 7.33
CA MET A 1 -32.58 -44.03 7.97
C MET A 1 -31.64 -43.33 6.98
N THR A 2 -31.49 -43.85 5.75
CA THR A 2 -30.68 -43.28 4.64
C THR A 2 -30.98 -41.82 4.29
N ARG A 3 -32.25 -41.40 4.25
CA ARG A 3 -32.61 -39.98 4.01
C ARG A 3 -32.04 -39.02 5.05
N LYS A 4 -31.99 -39.41 6.34
CA LYS A 4 -31.45 -38.57 7.42
C LYS A 4 -29.92 -38.45 7.32
N LEU A 5 -29.25 -39.51 6.88
CA LEU A 5 -27.80 -39.53 6.62
C LEU A 5 -27.41 -38.62 5.45
N LEU A 6 -28.23 -38.58 4.38
CA LEU A 6 -27.99 -37.69 3.24
C LEU A 6 -28.07 -36.20 3.62
N PHE A 7 -29.07 -35.80 4.42
CA PHE A 7 -29.17 -34.42 4.90
C PHE A 7 -28.01 -34.03 5.83
N ALA A 8 -27.58 -34.96 6.69
CA ALA A 8 -26.42 -34.73 7.55
C ALA A 8 -25.13 -34.55 6.73
N ALA A 9 -24.92 -35.38 5.70
CA ALA A 9 -23.77 -35.27 4.82
C ALA A 9 -23.74 -33.95 4.04
N VAL A 10 -24.89 -33.51 3.52
CA VAL A 10 -25.01 -32.21 2.82
C VAL A 10 -24.78 -31.03 3.78
N GLY A 11 -25.31 -31.11 5.01
CA GLY A 11 -25.07 -30.10 6.04
C GLY A 11 -23.59 -29.97 6.41
N VAL A 12 -22.90 -31.10 6.55
CA VAL A 12 -21.45 -31.14 6.84
C VAL A 12 -20.65 -30.60 5.65
N LEU A 13 -21.02 -30.93 4.41
CA LEU A 13 -20.35 -30.42 3.21
C LEU A 13 -20.45 -28.89 3.09
N LEU A 14 -21.62 -28.33 3.42
CA LEU A 14 -21.84 -26.88 3.43
C LEU A 14 -21.03 -26.17 4.53
N LEU A 15 -20.88 -26.80 5.70
CA LEU A 15 -20.01 -26.31 6.77
C LEU A 15 -18.53 -26.27 6.34
N PHE A 16 -18.04 -27.32 5.67
CA PHE A 16 -16.67 -27.32 5.13
C PHE A 16 -16.46 -26.30 4.01
N ALA A 17 -17.46 -26.04 3.17
CA ALA A 17 -17.39 -25.00 2.14
C ALA A 17 -17.32 -23.59 2.75
N ALA A 18 -18.09 -23.32 3.82
CA ALA A 18 -18.03 -22.06 4.55
C ALA A 18 -16.70 -21.86 5.29
N LEU A 19 -16.11 -22.94 5.82
CA LEU A 19 -14.78 -22.93 6.46
C LEU A 19 -13.63 -22.89 5.45
N SER A 20 -13.88 -23.24 4.18
CA SER A 20 -12.90 -23.16 3.08
C SER A 20 -12.81 -21.78 2.43
N CYS A 21 -13.46 -20.75 3.00
CA CYS A 21 -13.03 -19.37 2.84
C CYS A 21 -11.65 -19.21 3.47
N THR A 22 -10.64 -19.82 2.85
CA THR A 22 -9.26 -19.43 3.01
C THR A 22 -9.23 -17.96 2.68
N ARG A 23 -9.01 -17.14 3.70
CA ARG A 23 -8.64 -15.74 3.56
C ARG A 23 -7.56 -15.73 2.48
N ILE A 24 -7.90 -15.30 1.26
CA ILE A 24 -6.90 -15.03 0.22
C ILE A 24 -5.90 -14.15 0.94
N ASN A 25 -4.70 -14.69 1.17
CA ASN A 25 -3.62 -13.96 1.80
C ASN A 25 -3.45 -12.70 0.95
N ARG A 26 -4.03 -11.61 1.45
CA ARG A 26 -3.68 -10.27 1.00
C ARG A 26 -2.21 -10.22 1.30
N ASP A 27 -1.39 -9.93 0.29
CA ASP A 27 0.05 -9.80 0.42
C ASP A 27 0.34 -8.69 1.44
N GLU A 28 0.35 -9.06 2.72
CA GLU A 28 0.53 -8.25 3.93
C GLU A 28 2.03 -8.05 4.18
N ASP A 29 2.84 -7.90 3.13
CA ASP A 29 4.17 -7.37 3.30
C ASP A 29 4.16 -5.86 3.01
N PRO A 30 3.99 -5.03 4.06
CA PRO A 30 4.10 -3.57 3.97
C PRO A 30 5.51 -3.11 3.56
N ASN A 31 6.51 -4.00 3.51
CA ASN A 31 7.89 -3.68 3.14
C ASN A 31 8.22 -3.92 1.66
N ARG A 32 7.27 -4.39 0.84
CA ARG A 32 7.65 -5.12 -0.39
C ARG A 32 7.83 -4.33 -1.68
N PHE A 33 7.89 -3.01 -1.57
CA PHE A 33 8.07 -2.12 -2.71
C PHE A 33 6.87 -2.05 -3.67
N ALA A 34 6.81 -0.99 -4.47
CA ALA A 34 5.86 -0.72 -5.54
C ALA A 34 6.65 -0.26 -6.77
N ASP A 35 6.04 -0.38 -7.95
CA ASP A 35 6.65 0.10 -9.19
C ASP A 35 6.69 1.64 -9.18
N LEU A 36 7.77 2.22 -9.70
CA LEU A 36 7.90 3.66 -9.93
C LEU A 36 6.78 4.22 -10.81
N GLN A 37 6.25 3.42 -11.74
CA GLN A 37 5.13 3.82 -12.58
C GLN A 37 3.81 3.96 -11.81
N SER A 38 3.73 3.47 -10.57
CA SER A 38 2.54 3.60 -9.73
C SER A 38 2.51 4.90 -8.92
N LEU A 39 3.40 5.86 -9.20
CA LEU A 39 3.42 7.17 -8.53
C LEU A 39 2.12 7.92 -8.84
N PRO A 40 1.26 8.19 -7.85
CA PRO A 40 -0.05 8.75 -8.11
C PRO A 40 0.01 10.24 -8.45
N LEU A 41 -0.78 10.67 -9.45
CA LEU A 41 -0.85 12.07 -9.88
C LEU A 41 -1.38 13.00 -8.78
N GLU A 42 -2.19 12.46 -7.86
CA GLU A 42 -2.75 13.20 -6.73
C GLU A 42 -1.72 13.64 -5.68
N TYR A 43 -0.45 13.21 -5.79
CA TYR A 43 0.58 13.66 -4.86
C TYR A 43 0.93 15.14 -5.06
N GLY A 44 0.54 15.71 -6.19
CA GLY A 44 0.69 17.13 -6.51
C GLY A 44 1.95 17.41 -7.31
N GLN A 45 2.43 18.64 -7.23
CA GLN A 45 3.60 19.07 -7.98
C GLN A 45 4.88 18.55 -7.34
N LEU A 46 5.82 18.08 -8.17
CA LEU A 46 7.18 17.79 -7.75
C LEU A 46 7.86 19.08 -7.26
N LYS A 47 8.36 19.07 -6.02
CA LYS A 47 9.06 20.21 -5.40
C LYS A 47 10.57 19.98 -5.27
N ALA A 48 10.99 18.75 -4.97
CA ALA A 48 12.40 18.43 -4.81
C ALA A 48 12.68 16.94 -4.99
N VAL A 49 13.95 16.63 -5.29
CA VAL A 49 14.52 15.28 -5.22
C VAL A 49 15.79 15.38 -4.39
N THR A 50 15.91 14.55 -3.36
CA THR A 50 17.09 14.52 -2.49
C THR A 50 17.71 13.13 -2.48
N ILE A 51 19.05 13.10 -2.56
CA ILE A 51 19.87 11.90 -2.46
C ILE A 51 20.92 12.13 -1.36
N SER A 52 21.36 11.06 -0.71
CA SER A 52 22.39 11.12 0.33
C SER A 52 23.33 9.93 0.19
N GLU A 53 24.63 10.16 0.34
CA GLU A 53 25.65 9.10 0.33
C GLU A 53 25.43 8.08 1.45
N GLN A 54 24.82 8.51 2.56
CA GLN A 54 24.48 7.64 3.69
C GLN A 54 23.47 6.54 3.30
N TYR A 55 22.69 6.77 2.24
CA TYR A 55 21.70 5.84 1.72
C TYR A 55 21.88 5.69 0.21
N ALA A 56 23.06 5.25 -0.21
CA ALA A 56 23.38 5.02 -1.61
C ALA A 56 22.33 4.13 -2.31
N GLY A 57 21.94 4.49 -3.53
CA GLY A 57 20.89 3.80 -4.27
C GLY A 57 19.47 4.30 -3.97
N TRP A 58 19.30 5.16 -2.97
CA TRP A 58 18.01 5.70 -2.58
C TRP A 58 17.86 7.20 -2.89
N ALA A 59 16.69 7.57 -3.39
CA ALA A 59 16.26 8.95 -3.52
C ALA A 59 14.94 9.19 -2.77
N GLN A 60 14.78 10.40 -2.27
CA GLN A 60 13.54 10.90 -1.70
C GLN A 60 12.94 11.92 -2.67
N ILE A 61 11.72 11.68 -3.12
CA ILE A 61 10.98 12.54 -4.03
C ILE A 61 9.90 13.25 -3.24
N TRP A 62 9.88 14.58 -3.32
CA TRP A 62 9.02 15.44 -2.51
C TRP A 62 7.97 16.09 -3.40
N PHE A 63 6.71 15.85 -3.09
CA PHE A 63 5.55 16.44 -3.76
C PHE A 63 4.79 17.36 -2.81
N GLN A 64 4.07 18.32 -3.39
CA GLN A 64 3.14 19.16 -2.66
C GLN A 64 1.87 19.37 -3.49
N ASP A 65 0.72 19.09 -2.88
CA ASP A 65 -0.59 19.35 -3.48
C ASP A 65 -1.06 20.80 -3.27
N ASP A 66 -2.16 21.17 -3.93
CA ASP A 66 -2.74 22.51 -3.87
C ASP A 66 -3.28 22.87 -2.47
N ALA A 67 -3.58 21.85 -1.64
CA ALA A 67 -3.93 22.04 -0.24
C ALA A 67 -2.69 22.26 0.66
N GLY A 68 -1.48 22.16 0.11
CA GLY A 68 -0.23 22.37 0.82
C GLY A 68 0.31 21.12 1.53
N THR A 69 -0.34 19.95 1.36
CA THR A 69 0.14 18.70 1.95
C THR A 69 1.39 18.24 1.21
N VAL A 70 2.45 17.97 1.98
CA VAL A 70 3.71 17.46 1.45
C VAL A 70 3.74 15.94 1.55
N ARG A 71 4.10 15.27 0.45
CA ARG A 71 4.29 13.81 0.42
C ARG A 71 5.71 13.49 0.01
N MET A 72 6.37 12.62 0.76
CA MET A 72 7.71 12.15 0.46
C MET A 72 7.69 10.66 0.15
N VAL A 73 8.13 10.35 -1.06
CA VAL A 73 8.24 9.00 -1.60
C VAL A 73 9.71 8.60 -1.61
N ARG A 74 10.00 7.38 -1.14
CA ARG A 74 11.35 6.81 -1.19
C ARG A 74 11.43 5.83 -2.34
N ILE A 75 12.40 6.03 -3.21
CA ILE A 75 12.68 5.15 -4.34
C ILE A 75 14.10 4.62 -4.23
N ASN A 76 14.27 3.34 -4.52
CA ASN A 76 15.55 2.73 -4.78
C ASN A 76 15.73 2.68 -6.29
N TYR A 77 16.59 3.56 -6.83
CA TYR A 77 16.83 3.67 -8.27
C TYR A 77 17.87 2.64 -8.76
N ALA A 78 18.48 1.87 -7.86
CA ALA A 78 19.35 0.76 -8.24
C ALA A 78 18.55 -0.53 -8.49
N THR A 79 17.36 -0.65 -7.90
CA THR A 79 16.50 -1.84 -8.00
C THR A 79 15.11 -1.53 -8.59
N ASP A 80 14.87 -0.31 -9.07
CA ASP A 80 13.59 0.18 -9.60
C ASP A 80 12.39 -0.06 -8.67
N GLN A 81 12.60 0.19 -7.37
CA GLN A 81 11.64 -0.14 -6.32
C GLN A 81 11.24 1.09 -5.49
N MET A 82 9.95 1.32 -5.29
CA MET A 82 9.42 2.38 -4.42
C MET A 82 8.96 1.82 -3.08
N LEU A 83 9.30 2.42 -1.95
CA LEU A 83 8.67 2.03 -0.68
C LEU A 83 7.17 2.37 -0.68
N LYS A 84 6.32 1.39 -0.35
CA LYS A 84 4.86 1.59 -0.23
C LYS A 84 4.50 2.67 0.79
N ASN A 85 5.30 2.81 1.84
CA ASN A 85 5.08 3.79 2.89
C ASN A 85 5.53 5.19 2.45
N VAL A 86 4.54 6.06 2.22
CA VAL A 86 4.71 7.47 1.89
C VAL A 86 4.60 8.30 3.15
N LEU A 87 5.60 9.13 3.41
CA LEU A 87 5.54 10.12 4.49
C LEU A 87 4.60 11.24 4.06
N THR A 88 3.55 11.49 4.84
CA THR A 88 2.60 12.57 4.58
C THR A 88 2.69 13.61 5.69
N ILE A 89 2.91 14.86 5.30
CA ILE A 89 3.01 16.01 6.19
C ILE A 89 1.90 17.00 5.80
N PRO A 90 0.76 16.99 6.50
CA PRO A 90 -0.25 18.02 6.30
C PRO A 90 0.34 19.37 6.75
N ARG A 91 0.32 20.38 5.88
CA ARG A 91 0.64 21.75 6.29
C ARG A 91 -0.65 22.52 6.45
N THR A 92 -0.85 23.08 7.64
CA THR A 92 -1.81 24.16 7.80
C THR A 92 -1.33 25.35 6.98
N PRO A 93 -2.20 26.05 6.22
CA PRO A 93 -1.83 27.28 5.55
C PRO A 93 -1.15 28.23 6.55
N ALA A 94 -0.06 28.88 6.13
CA ALA A 94 0.58 29.93 6.92
C ALA A 94 -0.37 31.14 6.96
N GLY A 95 -1.34 31.09 7.86
CA GLY A 95 -2.49 31.98 7.88
C GLY A 95 -3.65 31.35 8.63
N GLY A 96 -3.41 30.90 9.86
CA GLY A 96 -4.50 30.69 10.80
C GLY A 96 -5.25 32.02 10.95
N LYS A 97 -6.53 32.02 10.60
CA LYS A 97 -7.49 32.99 11.11
C LYS A 97 -8.21 32.37 12.29
#